data_AF-A0A9P9TWF6-F1
#
_entry.id   AF-A0A9P9TWF6-F1
#
_cell.length_a   1.000
_cell.length_b   1.000
_cell.length_c   1.000
_cell.angle_alpha   90.00
_cell.angle_beta   90.00
_cell.angle_gamma   90.00
#
_symmetry.space_group_name_H-M   'P 1'
#
loop_
_entity.id
_entity.type
_entity.pdbx_description
1 polymer ?
#
loop_
_entity_poly.entity_id
_entity_poly.type
_entity_poly.pdbx_seq_one_letter_code
_entity_poly.pdbx_strand_id
1 'polypeptide(L)'
;MDTSLKYEERIRTQKRCMVPFGKGRRNCLGQALATAELYSTFGNIFWRFDDVMVEEGVMREDLGLVELFLGYHPKEARKLRILRGENCVTGVALC
;
A
#
# COMPACT_ATOMS: atom_id res chain seq x y z
N MET A 1 1.19 29.37 13.42
CA MET A 1 0.16 29.09 12.40
C MET A 1 0.82 29.13 11.02
N ASP A 2 1.54 28.07 10.64
CA ASP A 2 2.29 27.96 9.37
C ASP A 2 2.10 26.57 8.72
N THR A 3 1.94 25.55 9.57
CA THR A 3 1.70 24.15 9.17
C THR A 3 0.45 23.92 8.31
N SER A 4 -0.62 24.68 8.51
CA SER A 4 -1.87 24.53 7.74
C SER A 4 -1.73 25.02 6.30
N LEU A 5 -1.07 26.17 6.06
CA LEU A 5 -0.82 26.68 4.71
C LEU A 5 0.13 25.77 3.93
N LYS A 6 1.18 25.29 4.59
CA LYS A 6 2.13 24.31 4.02
C LYS A 6 1.46 22.97 3.69
N TYR A 7 0.43 22.56 4.44
CA TYR A 7 -0.33 21.35 4.17
C TYR A 7 -1.19 21.49 2.91
N GLU A 8 -1.94 22.58 2.78
CA GLU A 8 -2.79 22.82 1.60
C GLU A 8 -1.99 22.89 0.30
N GLU A 9 -0.81 23.51 0.34
CA GLU A 9 0.10 23.57 -0.82
C GLU A 9 0.60 22.18 -1.24
N ARG A 10 0.91 21.31 -0.26
CA ARG A 10 1.28 19.91 -0.52
C ARG A 10 0.12 19.13 -1.15
N ILE A 11 -1.10 19.29 -0.63
CA ILE A 11 -2.29 18.63 -1.19
C ILE A 11 -2.54 19.09 -2.63
N ARG A 12 -2.41 20.39 -2.91
CA ARG A 12 -2.54 20.94 -4.27
C ARG A 12 -1.50 20.35 -5.22
N THR A 13 -0.25 20.26 -4.76
CA THR A 13 0.85 19.68 -5.53
C THR A 13 0.62 18.20 -5.80
N GLN A 14 0.20 17.45 -4.79
CA GLN A 14 -0.08 16.03 -4.90
C GLN A 14 -1.25 15.75 -5.86
N LYS A 15 -2.34 16.51 -5.80
CA LYS A 15 -3.46 16.42 -6.77
C LYS A 15 -3.03 16.69 -8.21
N ARG A 16 -1.99 17.51 -8.41
CA ARG A 16 -1.47 17.83 -9.75
C ARG A 16 -0.53 16.75 -10.27
N CYS A 17 0.34 16.21 -9.43
CA CYS A 17 1.45 15.33 -9.82
C CYS A 17 1.16 13.83 -9.64
N MET A 18 0.21 13.46 -8.78
CA MET A 18 -0.12 12.06 -8.51
C MET A 18 -1.13 11.54 -9.55
N VAL A 19 -0.63 10.81 -10.55
CA VAL A 19 -1.44 10.25 -11.65
C VAL A 19 -1.27 8.71 -11.79
N PRO A 20 -1.51 7.93 -10.72
CA PRO A 20 -1.24 6.48 -10.72
C PRO A 20 -2.08 5.70 -11.73
N PHE A 21 -3.27 6.21 -12.07
CA PHE A 21 -4.18 5.63 -13.06
C PHE A 21 -4.24 6.46 -14.36
N GLY A 22 -3.26 7.33 -14.60
CA GLY A 22 -3.31 8.31 -15.69
C GLY A 22 -4.32 9.44 -15.45
N LYS A 23 -4.48 10.31 -16.44
CA LYS A 23 -5.38 11.48 -16.39
C LYS A 23 -6.00 11.77 -17.76
N GLY A 24 -7.24 12.26 -17.77
CA GLY A 24 -7.96 12.63 -19.00
C GLY A 24 -8.57 11.44 -19.72
N ARG A 25 -8.65 11.49 -21.06
CA ARG A 25 -9.34 10.47 -21.90
C ARG A 25 -8.72 9.07 -21.88
N ARG A 26 -7.47 8.95 -21.41
CA ARG A 26 -6.74 7.68 -21.29
C ARG A 26 -6.54 7.28 -19.82
N ASN A 27 -7.42 7.71 -18.92
CA ASN A 27 -7.39 7.22 -17.54
C ASN A 27 -7.77 5.73 -17.49
N CYS A 28 -7.29 5.03 -16.47
CA CYS A 28 -7.59 3.61 -16.29
C CYS A 28 -9.09 3.43 -16.08
N LEU A 29 -9.75 2.73 -17.00
CA LEU A 29 -11.16 2.36 -16.89
C LEU A 29 -11.42 1.49 -15.64
N GLY A 30 -10.41 0.72 -15.23
CA GLY A 30 -10.44 -0.11 -14.02
C GLY A 30 -10.13 0.63 -12.72
N GLN A 31 -9.99 1.96 -12.71
CA GLN A 31 -9.64 2.70 -11.48
C GLN A 31 -10.63 2.43 -10.33
N ALA A 32 -11.93 2.39 -10.61
CA ALA A 32 -12.95 2.14 -9.59
C ALA A 32 -12.82 0.72 -9.01
N LEU A 33 -12.62 -0.28 -9.87
CA LEU A 33 -12.45 -1.68 -9.47
C LEU A 33 -11.15 -1.86 -8.66
N ALA A 34 -10.02 -1.38 -9.18
CA ALA A 34 -8.73 -1.49 -8.51
C ALA A 34 -8.76 -0.81 -7.13
N THR A 35 -9.44 0.33 -7.01
CA THR A 35 -9.60 1.03 -5.74
C THR A 35 -10.44 0.21 -4.75
N ALA A 36 -11.56 -0.36 -5.21
CA ALA A 36 -12.40 -1.22 -4.39
C ALA A 36 -11.65 -2.48 -3.93
N GLU A 37 -10.91 -3.14 -4.82
CA GLU A 37 -10.11 -4.32 -4.52
C GLU A 37 -8.99 -4.02 -3.52
N LEU A 38 -8.29 -2.89 -3.67
CA LEU A 38 -7.28 -2.46 -2.70
C LEU A 38 -7.90 -2.25 -1.32
N TYR A 39 -9.02 -1.53 -1.24
CA TYR A 39 -9.70 -1.30 0.04
C TYR A 39 -10.20 -2.59 0.68
N SER A 40 -10.84 -3.47 -0.09
CA SER A 40 -11.32 -4.76 0.43
C SER A 40 -10.16 -5.66 0.86
N THR A 41 -9.06 -5.71 0.11
CA THR A 41 -7.88 -6.49 0.46
C THR A 41 -7.27 -6.01 1.78
N PHE A 42 -6.97 -4.72 1.89
CA PHE A 42 -6.38 -4.17 3.11
C PHE A 42 -7.34 -4.23 4.31
N GLY A 43 -8.61 -3.91 4.08
CA GLY A 43 -9.64 -4.01 5.12
C GLY A 43 -9.76 -5.42 5.67
N ASN A 44 -9.74 -6.44 4.81
CA ASN A 44 -9.78 -7.84 5.23
C ASN A 44 -8.52 -8.27 5.99
N ILE A 45 -7.34 -7.79 5.59
CA ILE A 45 -6.07 -8.10 6.28
C ILE A 45 -6.14 -7.55 7.71
N PHE A 46 -6.43 -6.26 7.87
CA PHE A 46 -6.45 -5.64 9.20
C PHE A 46 -7.62 -6.11 10.07
N TRP A 47 -8.72 -6.56 9.47
CA TRP A 47 -9.86 -7.07 10.23
C TRP A 47 -9.67 -8.51 10.71
N ARG A 48 -8.94 -9.35 9.96
CA ARG A 48 -8.74 -10.77 10.31
C ARG A 48 -7.48 -11.04 11.11
N PHE A 49 -6.49 -10.15 11.04
CA PHE A 49 -5.21 -10.32 11.70
C PHE A 49 -5.04 -9.16 12.68
N ASP A 50 -5.26 -9.43 13.97
CA ASP A 50 -5.15 -8.41 15.02
C ASP A 50 -3.70 -7.95 15.24
N ASP A 51 -2.74 -8.88 15.08
CA ASP A 51 -1.31 -8.65 15.28
C ASP A 51 -0.51 -8.85 13.98
N VAL A 52 -0.70 -7.97 12.99
CA VAL A 52 0.09 -7.96 11.74
C VAL A 52 1.44 -7.31 12.00
N MET A 53 2.50 -8.11 12.04
CA MET A 53 3.87 -7.61 12.15
C MET A 53 4.62 -7.77 10.83
N VAL A 54 5.46 -6.80 10.50
CA VAL A 54 6.38 -6.87 9.36
C VAL A 54 7.71 -7.41 9.86
N GLU A 55 8.31 -8.32 9.10
CA GLU A 55 9.66 -8.84 9.40
C GLU A 55 10.67 -7.69 9.58
N GLU A 56 11.50 -7.77 10.62
CA GLU A 56 12.47 -6.71 10.93
C GLU A 56 13.55 -6.61 9.85
N GLY A 57 13.82 -5.41 9.34
CA GLY A 57 14.86 -5.17 8.33
C GLY A 57 14.38 -5.03 6.89
N VAL A 58 13.07 -4.92 6.64
CA VAL A 58 12.56 -4.39 5.35
C VAL A 58 12.80 -2.89 5.33
N MET A 59 13.58 -2.41 4.35
CA MET A 59 13.94 -1.00 4.23
C MET A 59 13.22 -0.33 3.05
N ARG A 60 13.39 0.99 2.91
CA ARG A 60 12.71 1.76 1.84
C ARG A 60 13.24 1.38 0.46
N GLU A 61 14.49 0.94 0.40
CA GLU A 61 15.19 0.54 -0.81
C GLU A 61 14.56 -0.74 -1.40
N ASP A 62 14.03 -1.62 -0.55
CA ASP A 62 13.31 -2.84 -0.97
C ASP A 62 11.97 -2.53 -1.66
N LEU A 63 11.41 -1.34 -1.42
CA LEU A 63 10.19 -0.85 -2.08
C LEU A 63 10.50 -0.25 -3.47
N GLY A 64 11.77 -0.18 -3.87
CA GLY A 64 12.15 0.25 -5.20
C GLY A 64 11.45 -0.61 -6.25
N LEU A 65 10.83 0.05 -7.24
CA LEU A 65 10.33 -0.63 -8.42
C LEU A 65 11.24 -0.29 -9.59
N VAL A 66 11.73 -1.34 -10.25
CA VAL A 66 12.49 -1.19 -11.49
C VAL A 66 11.53 -1.38 -12.66
N GLU A 67 11.52 -0.35 -13.50
CA GLU A 67 10.88 -0.20 -14.81
C GLU A 67 9.35 -0.18 -14.97
N LEU A 68 8.97 0.56 -16.02
CA LEU A 68 7.94 1.59 -16.09
C LEU A 68 6.52 1.09 -16.38
N PHE A 69 6.34 -0.21 -16.66
CA PHE A 69 5.04 -0.79 -17.10
C PHE A 69 4.58 -2.01 -16.30
N LEU A 70 5.49 -2.82 -15.76
CA LEU A 70 5.15 -4.02 -14.97
C LEU A 70 5.64 -3.95 -13.52
N GLY A 71 6.48 -2.96 -13.18
CA GLY A 71 6.96 -2.71 -11.82
C GLY A 71 7.48 -3.98 -11.15
N TYR A 72 8.72 -4.40 -11.43
CA TYR A 72 9.32 -5.50 -10.68
C TYR A 72 10.17 -4.98 -9.51
N HIS A 73 10.19 -5.72 -8.41
CA HIS A 73 11.11 -5.42 -7.31
C HIS A 73 12.53 -5.85 -7.70
N PRO A 74 13.58 -5.10 -7.32
CA PRO A 74 14.96 -5.50 -7.59
C PRO A 74 15.21 -6.90 -7.01
N LYS A 75 16.10 -7.67 -7.64
CA LYS A 75 16.32 -9.07 -7.26
C LYS A 75 16.89 -9.19 -5.85
N GLU A 76 17.56 -8.14 -5.41
CA GLU A 76 18.19 -7.96 -4.12
C GLU A 76 17.20 -7.51 -3.04
N ALA A 77 15.98 -7.08 -3.43
CA ALA A 77 14.98 -6.62 -2.49
C ALA A 77 14.53 -7.74 -1.56
N ARG A 78 14.47 -7.42 -0.27
CA ARG A 78 13.91 -8.34 0.70
C ARG A 78 12.39 -8.47 0.50
N LYS A 79 11.91 -9.71 0.50
CA LYS A 79 10.48 -10.00 0.35
C LYS A 79 9.73 -9.54 1.60
N LEU A 80 8.59 -8.88 1.40
CA LEU A 80 7.68 -8.57 2.50
C LEU A 80 7.11 -9.87 3.06
N ARG A 81 7.45 -10.18 4.31
CA ARG A 81 6.87 -11.30 5.07
C ARG A 81 6.02 -10.74 6.20
N ILE A 82 4.78 -11.19 6.26
CA ILE A 82 3.85 -10.87 7.33
C ILE A 82 3.95 -11.98 8.37
N LEU A 83 4.24 -11.59 9.61
CA LEU A 83 4.27 -12.46 10.77
C LEU A 83 2.99 -12.23 11.57
N ARG A 84 2.44 -13.30 12.15
CA ARG A 84 1.44 -13.15 13.21
C ARG A 84 2.15 -12.87 14.52
N GLY A 85 1.65 -11.91 15.30
CA GLY A 85 2.10 -11.69 16.66
C GLY A 85 1.91 -12.92 17.56
N GLU A 86 2.70 -12.97 18.63
CA GLU A 86 2.91 -14.14 19.48
C GLU A 86 1.69 -14.54 20.35
N ASN A 87 0.52 -13.97 20.11
CA ASN A 87 -0.72 -14.25 20.85
C ASN A 87 -1.65 -15.26 20.16
N CYS A 88 -1.20 -15.96 19.12
CA CYS A 88 -2.00 -16.99 18.45
C CYS A 88 -2.01 -18.31 19.27
N VAL A 89 -2.42 -18.24 20.54
CA VAL A 89 -2.83 -19.42 21.31
C VAL A 89 -4.16 -19.94 20.77
N THR A 90 -4.11 -21.13 20.19
CA THR A 90 -5.20 -22.10 20.06
C THR A 90 -6.51 -21.62 19.42
N GLY A 91 -6.66 -21.92 18.13
CA GLY A 91 -7.89 -22.47 17.59
C GLY A 91 -9.11 -21.55 17.51
N VAL A 92 -9.23 -20.81 16.42
CA VAL A 92 -10.55 -20.59 15.80
C VAL A 92 -10.40 -20.70 14.28
N ALA A 93 -10.50 -21.94 13.80
CA ALA A 93 -11.32 -22.17 12.61
C ALA A 93 -12.77 -21.84 13.01
N LEU A 94 -13.51 -21.18 12.11
CA LEU A 94 -14.90 -20.70 12.23
C LEU A 94 -15.13 -19.41 13.04
N CYS A 95 -15.27 -18.30 12.30
CA CYS A 95 -16.53 -17.57 12.21
C CYS A 95 -16.68 -17.01 10.78
#